data_AF-A0A6I3KWX4-F1
#
_entry.id   AF-A0A6I3KWX4-F1
#
_cell.length_a   1.000
_cell.length_b   1.000
_cell.length_c   1.000
_cell.angle_alpha   90.00
_cell.angle_beta   90.00
_cell.angle_gamma   90.00
#
_symmetry.space_group_name_H-M   'P 1'
#
loop_
_entity.id
_entity.type
_entity.pdbx_description
1 polymer ?
#
loop_
_entity_poly.entity_id
_entity_poly.type
_entity_poly.pdbx_seq_one_letter_code
_entity_poly.pdbx_strand_id
1 'polypeptide(L)' 'MSVVSPEFRSWWSEYPVRRFRPATITVRHPRAGPIELEVFQLRPVEYPNLLMAVQAPATPVAAGRIAAVLAAEQIG' A
#
# COMPACT_ATOMS: atom_id res chain seq x y z
N MET A 1 -1.41 -7.45 22.62
CA MET A 1 -0.47 -7.31 21.47
C MET A 1 -0.47 -5.88 20.93
N SER A 2 -0.29 -4.85 21.77
CA SER A 2 -0.19 -3.44 21.33
C SER A 2 0.95 -2.66 22.00
N VAL A 3 1.82 -3.34 22.74
CA VAL A 3 2.90 -2.70 23.52
C VAL A 3 4.18 -2.50 22.72
N VAL A 4 4.23 -3.02 21.49
CA VAL A 4 5.49 -3.14 20.71
C VAL A 4 5.72 -1.96 19.75
N SER A 5 4.71 -1.13 19.46
CA SER A 5 4.88 0.09 18.64
C SER A 5 4.09 1.25 19.25
N PRO A 6 4.79 2.22 19.86
CA PRO A 6 4.20 3.49 20.29
C PRO A 6 3.51 4.24 19.14
N GLU A 7 4.06 4.14 17.93
CA GLU A 7 3.54 4.76 16.70
C GLU A 7 2.16 4.21 16.34
N PHE A 8 1.98 2.90 16.50
CA PHE A 8 0.69 2.24 16.32
C PHE A 8 -0.38 2.83 17.25
N ARG A 9 -0.03 3.11 18.51
CA ARG A 9 -0.98 3.68 19.49
C ARG A 9 -1.40 5.10 19.11
N SER A 10 -0.45 5.94 18.65
CA SER A 10 -0.76 7.31 18.23
C SER A 10 -1.69 7.32 17.02
N TRP A 11 -1.37 6.56 15.97
CA TRP A 11 -2.15 6.57 14.72
C TRP A 11 -3.53 5.94 14.86
N TRP A 12 -3.69 4.98 15.77
CA TRP A 12 -4.97 4.32 16.03
C TRP A 12 -5.99 5.25 16.71
N SER A 13 -5.53 6.24 17.49
CA SER A 13 -6.43 7.14 18.22
C SER A 13 -7.13 8.18 17.35
N GLU A 14 -6.62 8.41 16.13
CA GLU A 14 -7.04 9.53 15.27
C GLU A 14 -7.87 9.10 14.05
N TYR A 15 -8.06 7.80 13.82
CA TYR A 15 -8.73 7.33 12.61
C TYR A 15 -10.19 6.93 12.86
N PRO A 16 -11.19 7.75 12.45
CA PRO A 16 -12.53 7.21 12.28
C PRO A 16 -12.44 6.07 11.28
N VAL A 17 -12.97 4.90 11.64
CA VAL A 17 -13.05 3.70 10.78
C VAL A 17 -13.95 4.05 9.58
N ARG A 18 -13.37 4.73 8.59
CA ARG A 18 -14.05 5.09 7.35
C ARG A 18 -14.07 3.86 6.46
N ARG A 19 -15.21 3.63 5.80
CA ARG A 19 -15.29 2.62 4.74
C ARG A 19 -14.25 2.97 3.68
N PHE A 20 -13.44 1.99 3.31
CA PHE A 20 -12.46 2.16 2.25
C PHE A 20 -13.13 2.66 0.97
N ARG A 21 -12.47 3.61 0.33
CA ARG A 21 -12.72 4.06 -1.03
C ARG A 21 -11.40 3.85 -1.78
N PRO A 22 -11.44 3.48 -3.09
CA PRO A 22 -10.23 3.54 -3.90
C PRO A 22 -9.55 4.89 -3.68
N ALA A 23 -8.28 4.83 -3.29
CA ALA A 23 -7.54 5.99 -2.86
C ALA A 23 -6.15 5.94 -3.48
N THR A 24 -5.71 7.08 -3.98
CA THR A 24 -4.32 7.26 -4.38
C THR A 24 -3.49 7.55 -3.14
N ILE A 25 -2.46 6.74 -2.91
CA ILE A 25 -1.46 6.96 -1.86
C ILE A 25 -0.11 7.26 -2.50
N THR A 26 0.74 8.00 -1.79
CA THR A 26 2.13 8.23 -2.20
C THR A 26 3.07 7.53 -1.24
N VAL A 27 3.83 6.56 -1.75
CA VAL A 27 4.91 5.90 -1.01
C VAL A 27 6.22 6.59 -1.30
N ARG A 28 6.98 6.98 -0.27
CA ARG A 28 8.34 7.54 -0.43
C ARG A 28 9.35 6.41 -0.36
N HIS A 29 9.65 5.79 -1.51
CA HIS A 29 10.61 4.69 -1.58
C HIS A 29 12.05 5.23 -1.46
N PRO A 30 12.91 4.67 -0.60
CA PRO A 30 14.23 5.23 -0.31
C PRO A 30 15.16 5.30 -1.53
N ARG A 31 15.00 4.38 -2.49
CA ARG A 31 15.83 4.33 -3.70
C ARG A 31 15.14 4.88 -4.96
N ALA A 32 13.81 4.81 -5.03
CA ALA A 32 13.06 5.12 -6.26
C ALA A 32 12.33 6.47 -6.18
N GLY A 33 12.39 7.14 -5.03
CA GLY A 33 11.66 8.37 -4.78
C GLY A 33 10.15 8.12 -4.58
N PRO A 34 9.31 9.15 -4.78
CA PRO A 34 7.87 9.02 -4.59
C PRO A 34 7.24 8.09 -5.64
N ILE A 35 6.36 7.20 -5.21
CA ILE A 35 5.60 6.30 -6.07
C ILE A 35 4.12 6.47 -5.74
N GLU A 36 3.33 6.86 -6.74
CA GLU A 36 1.89 7.01 -6.62
C GLU A 36 1.20 5.67 -6.91
N LEU A 37 0.36 5.23 -5.97
CA LEU A 37 -0.33 3.94 -6.03
C LEU A 37 -1.83 4.14 -5.87
N GLU A 38 -2.63 3.52 -6.71
CA GLU A 38 -4.04 3.32 -6.48
C GLU A 38 -4.24 2.07 -5.64
N VAL A 39 -4.93 2.23 -4.51
CA VAL A 39 -5.24 1.14 -3.60
C VAL A 39 -6.67 0.65 -3.88
N PHE A 40 -6.83 -0.66 -3.97
CA PHE A 40 -8.13 -1.33 -4.06
C PHE A 40 -8.27 -2.30 -2.90
N GLN A 41 -9.49 -2.44 -2.36
CA GLN A 41 -9.84 -3.50 -1.43
C GLN A 41 -10.94 -4.34 -2.06
N LEU A 42 -10.67 -5.64 -2.17
CA LEU A 42 -11.52 -6.61 -2.84
C LEU A 42 -11.83 -7.75 -1.86
N ARG A 43 -13.05 -8.28 -1.95
CA ARG A 43 -13.44 -9.53 -1.27
C ARG A 43 -13.70 -10.58 -2.35
N PRO A 44 -12.90 -11.66 -2.41
CA PRO A 44 -13.16 -12.76 -3.35
C PRO A 44 -14.54 -13.38 -3.08
N VAL A 45 -15.30 -13.69 -4.13
CA VAL A 45 -16.66 -14.25 -3.99
C VAL A 45 -16.63 -15.61 -3.31
N GLU A 46 -15.70 -16.48 -3.71
CA GLU A 46 -15.55 -17.83 -3.14
C GLU A 46 -14.99 -17.83 -1.71
N TYR A 47 -14.35 -16.73 -1.29
CA TYR A 47 -13.71 -16.59 0.02
C TYR A 47 -14.02 -15.23 0.64
N PRO A 48 -15.29 -14.97 1.03
CA PRO A 48 -15.75 -13.64 1.45
C PRO A 48 -15.12 -13.16 2.76
N ASN A 49 -14.55 -14.08 3.54
CA ASN A 49 -13.79 -13.81 4.76
C ASN A 49 -12.37 -13.29 4.49
N LEU A 50 -11.86 -13.40 3.25
CA LEU A 50 -10.57 -12.83 2.87
C LEU A 50 -10.74 -11.38 2.39
N LEU A 51 -9.73 -10.56 2.68
CA LEU A 51 -9.61 -9.20 2.17
C LEU A 51 -8.32 -9.11 1.36
N MET A 52 -8.46 -8.83 0.07
CA MET A 52 -7.33 -8.59 -0.82
C MET A 52 -7.13 -7.08 -0.99
N ALA A 53 -5.93 -6.59 -0.63
CA ALA A 53 -5.52 -5.23 -0.92
C ALA A 53 -4.60 -5.25 -2.15
N VAL A 54 -5.00 -4.55 -3.22
CA VAL A 54 -4.19 -4.39 -4.44
C VAL A 54 -3.65 -2.97 -4.46
N GLN A 55 -2.35 -2.82 -4.72
CA GLN A 55 -1.70 -1.53 -4.92
C GLN A 55 -1.17 -1.49 -6.36
N ALA A 56 -1.85 -0.76 -7.23
CA ALA A 56 -1.46 -0.61 -8.63
C ALA A 56 -0.74 0.73 -8.83
N PRO A 57 0.24 0.83 -9.74
CA PRO A 57 0.84 2.12 -10.10
C PRO A 57 -0.25 3.06 -10.64
N ALA A 58 -0.37 4.26 -10.06
CA ALA A 58 -1.36 5.24 -10.50
C ALA A 58 -0.97 5.92 -11.83
N THR A 59 0.32 5.84 -12.20
CA THR A 59 0.86 6.52 -13.39
C THR A 59 1.91 5.65 -14.09
N PRO A 60 2.17 5.88 -15.40
CA PRO A 60 3.26 5.21 -16.11
C PRO A 60 4.63 5.46 -15.49
N VAL A 61 4.86 6.65 -14.92
CA VAL A 61 6.10 6.98 -14.21
C VAL A 61 6.25 6.13 -12.96
N ALA A 62 5.17 5.98 -12.18
CA ALA A 62 5.15 5.10 -11.02
C ALA A 62 5.41 3.65 -11.42
N ALA A 63 4.81 3.18 -12.52
CA ALA A 63 5.04 1.83 -13.04
C ALA A 63 6.52 1.58 -13.40
N GLY A 64 7.15 2.53 -14.10
CA GLY A 64 8.57 2.45 -14.43
C GLY A 64 9.48 2.42 -13.20
N ARG A 65 9.16 3.21 -12.17
CA ARG A 65 9.88 3.20 -10.88
C ARG A 65 9.77 1.85 -10.17
N ILE A 66 8.58 1.24 -10.16
CA ILE A 66 8.36 -0.09 -9.57
C ILE A 66 9.15 -1.15 -10.34
N ALA A 67 9.07 -1.15 -11.67
CA ALA A 67 9.79 -2.11 -12.50
C ALA A 67 11.31 -2.05 -12.27
N ALA A 68 11.87 -0.84 -12.13
CA ALA A 68 13.29 -0.65 -11.83
C ALA A 68 13.69 -1.21 -10.45
N VAL A 69 12.84 -1.05 -9.43
CA VAL A 69 13.08 -1.62 -8.10
C VAL A 69 13.05 -3.14 -8.14
N LEU A 70 12.02 -3.73 -8.76
CA LEU A 70 11.88 -5.19 -8.87
C LEU A 70 13.05 -5.81 -9.62
N ALA A 71 13.47 -5.20 -10.73
CA ALA A 71 14.64 -5.65 -11.48
C ALA A 71 15.91 -5.61 -10.62
N ALA A 72 16.10 -4.56 -9.82
CA ALA A 72 17.26 -4.44 -8.94
C ALA A 72 17.26 -5.46 -7.79
N GLU A 73 16.09 -5.85 -7.28
CA GLU A 73 15.96 -6.86 -6.23
C GLU A 73 16.12 -8.30 -6.74
N GLN A 74 15.82 -8.55 -8.01
CA GLN A 74 15.99 -9.88 -8.62
C GLN A 74 17.46 -10.22 -8.93
N ILE A 75 18.34 -9.21 -8.97
CA ILE A 75 19.75 -9.33 -9.33
C ILE A 75 20.66 -9.32 -8.08
N GLY A 76 20.08 -9.13 -6.88
CA GLY A 76 20.77 -9.20 -5.58
C GLY A 76 20.57 -10.54 -4.90
#